data_AF-A0A060S3V1-F1
#
_entry.id   AF-A0A060S3V1-F1
#
_cell.length_a   1.000
_cell.length_b   1.000
_cell.length_c   1.000
_cell.angle_alpha   90.00
_cell.angle_beta   90.00
_cell.angle_gamma   90.00
#
_symmetry.space_group_name_H-M   'P 1'
#
loop_
_entity.id
_entity.type
_entity.pdbx_description
1 polymer ?
#
loop_
_entity_poly.entity_id
_entity_poly.type
_entity_poly.pdbx_seq_one_letter_code
_entity_poly.pdbx_strand_id
1 'polypeptide(L)'
;MMNVVVRAHVDGRESVAYKRHMERRRDFMWLAGEGMMMRGTNGSQLWDIGFTAQALVESGLAHEDEFRESVFRALRWLEHAQIRDNPKHFTTAYRHPTKGAWPFSTRTQGYTVSDCTGEGLKAVIYIQDHVE
;
A
#
# COMPACT_ATOMS: atom_id res chain seq x y z
N MET A 1 -0.10 5.59 16.71
CA MET A 1 0.07 4.71 17.90
C MET A 1 -0.99 4.91 18.99
N MET A 2 -1.64 6.07 19.12
CA MET A 2 -2.63 6.31 20.19
C MET A 2 -3.76 5.27 20.27
N ASN A 3 -4.24 4.76 19.13
CA ASN A 3 -5.31 3.76 19.13
C ASN A 3 -4.97 2.51 19.95
N VAL A 4 -3.72 2.02 19.97
CA VAL A 4 -3.35 0.85 20.80
C VAL A 4 -3.42 1.16 22.30
N VAL A 5 -3.11 2.40 22.69
CA VAL A 5 -3.24 2.87 24.09
C VAL A 5 -4.71 2.90 24.49
N VAL A 6 -5.57 3.44 23.63
CA VAL A 6 -7.02 3.46 23.85
C VAL A 6 -7.56 2.03 23.98
N ARG A 7 -7.18 1.10 23.08
CA ARG A 7 -7.64 -0.30 23.17
C ARG A 7 -7.15 -0.98 24.45
N ALA A 8 -5.92 -0.69 24.90
CA ALA A 8 -5.41 -1.24 26.14
C ALA A 8 -6.22 -0.75 27.36
N HIS A 9 -6.60 0.53 27.37
CA HIS A 9 -7.34 1.14 28.46
C HIS A 9 -8.82 0.74 28.49
N VAL A 10 -9.48 0.75 27.34
CA VAL A 10 -10.93 0.51 27.23
C VAL A 10 -11.26 -0.98 27.14
N ASP A 11 -10.57 -1.73 26.29
CA ASP A 11 -10.86 -3.15 26.03
C ASP A 11 -10.00 -4.10 26.87
N GLY A 12 -8.90 -3.62 27.45
CA GLY A 12 -7.94 -4.43 28.18
C GLY A 12 -6.92 -5.14 27.28
N ARG A 13 -5.78 -5.53 27.87
CA ARG A 13 -4.64 -6.15 27.16
C ARG A 13 -4.91 -7.57 26.65
N GLU A 14 -5.89 -8.25 27.23
CA GLU A 14 -6.28 -9.59 26.77
C GLU A 14 -7.27 -9.58 25.60
N SER A 15 -7.82 -8.41 25.25
CA SER A 15 -8.78 -8.28 24.15
C SER A 15 -8.18 -8.61 22.79
N VAL A 16 -9.02 -9.15 21.90
CA VAL A 16 -8.66 -9.42 20.51
C VAL A 16 -8.22 -8.14 19.79
N ALA A 17 -8.87 -7.00 20.08
CA ALA A 17 -8.53 -5.72 19.47
C ALA A 17 -7.12 -5.25 19.84
N TYR A 18 -6.75 -5.31 21.12
CA TYR A 18 -5.40 -4.95 21.56
C TYR A 18 -4.34 -5.88 20.96
N LYS A 19 -4.57 -7.21 21.00
CA LYS A 19 -3.64 -8.20 20.45
C LYS A 19 -3.36 -7.97 18.96
N ARG A 20 -4.39 -7.69 18.16
CA ARG A 20 -4.24 -7.32 16.73
C ARG A 20 -3.46 -6.04 16.52
N HIS A 21 -3.65 -5.02 17.36
CA HIS A 21 -2.83 -3.80 17.29
C HIS A 21 -1.35 -4.06 17.58
N MET A 22 -1.07 -4.95 18.54
CA MET A 22 0.31 -5.32 18.89
C MET A 22 1.00 -6.08 17.77
N GLU A 23 0.29 -7.00 17.09
CA GLU A 23 0.79 -7.69 15.90
C GLU A 23 1.18 -6.69 14.80
N ARG A 24 0.30 -5.72 14.50
CA ARG A 24 0.48 -4.72 13.44
C ARG A 24 1.54 -3.67 13.72
N ARG A 25 2.05 -3.57 14.95
CA ARG A 25 3.17 -2.66 15.26
C ARG A 25 4.40 -2.98 14.41
N ARG A 26 4.63 -4.25 14.11
CA ARG A 26 5.77 -4.71 13.30
C ARG A 26 5.74 -4.16 11.88
N ASP A 27 4.55 -3.91 11.35
CA ASP A 27 4.36 -3.32 10.02
C ASP A 27 4.97 -1.91 9.91
N PHE A 28 5.30 -1.25 11.02
CA PHE A 28 5.95 0.07 11.04
C PHE A 28 7.44 0.00 11.40
N MET A 29 7.98 -1.16 11.79
CA MET A 29 9.38 -1.28 12.18
C MET A 29 10.24 -1.60 10.95
N TRP A 30 11.33 -0.86 10.77
CA TRP A 30 12.27 -1.03 9.67
C TRP A 30 13.70 -1.09 10.20
N LEU A 31 14.48 -2.07 9.76
CA LEU A 31 15.89 -2.19 10.11
C LEU A 31 16.73 -1.49 9.04
N ALA A 32 17.36 -0.39 9.40
CA ALA A 32 18.31 0.36 8.57
C ALA A 32 19.75 0.16 9.07
N GLY A 33 20.72 0.80 8.40
CA GLY A 33 22.14 0.72 8.79
C GLY A 33 22.41 1.29 10.19
N GLU A 34 21.63 2.28 10.60
CA GLU A 34 21.69 2.93 11.92
C GLU A 34 20.91 2.15 13.00
N GLY A 35 20.22 1.08 12.63
CA GLY A 35 19.41 0.25 13.52
C GLY A 35 17.92 0.26 13.20
N MET A 36 17.11 -0.19 14.17
CA MET A 36 15.66 -0.31 13.99
C MET A 36 14.97 1.04 14.20
N MET A 37 14.22 1.48 13.19
CA MET A 37 13.46 2.73 13.18
C MET A 37 11.98 2.48 12.97
N MET A 38 11.15 3.45 13.37
CA MET A 38 9.73 3.47 13.06
C MET A 38 9.47 4.29 11.79
N ARG A 39 8.79 3.70 10.82
CA ARG A 39 8.39 4.35 9.58
C ARG A 39 7.20 5.30 9.81
N GLY A 40 7.09 6.34 8.99
CA GLY A 40 5.95 7.28 9.03
C GLY A 40 4.60 6.65 8.63
N THR A 41 4.65 5.64 7.76
CA THR A 41 3.54 4.77 7.34
C THR A 41 3.96 3.31 7.50
N ASN A 42 3.11 2.35 7.13
CA ASN A 42 3.54 0.94 7.02
C ASN A 42 4.36 0.65 5.75
N GLY A 43 4.99 1.67 5.17
CA GLY A 43 5.80 1.65 3.94
C GLY A 43 5.26 2.59 2.85
N SER A 44 5.97 2.65 1.74
CA SER A 44 5.66 3.44 0.53
C SER A 44 5.45 2.56 -0.70
N GLN A 45 5.02 1.31 -0.49
CA GLN A 45 5.14 0.25 -1.49
C GLN A 45 4.42 0.58 -2.80
N LEU A 46 3.18 1.09 -2.74
CA LEU A 46 2.46 1.47 -3.95
C LEU A 46 3.11 2.67 -4.62
N TRP A 47 3.45 3.69 -3.85
CA TRP A 47 4.08 4.89 -4.35
C TRP A 47 5.35 4.57 -5.15
N ASP A 48 6.24 3.76 -4.56
CA ASP A 48 7.51 3.40 -5.17
C ASP A 48 7.33 2.49 -6.39
N ILE A 49 6.43 1.50 -6.31
CA ILE A 49 6.16 0.59 -7.45
C ILE A 49 5.47 1.33 -8.59
N GLY A 50 4.53 2.23 -8.29
CA GLY A 50 3.84 3.05 -9.29
C GLY A 50 4.81 3.89 -10.11
N PHE A 51 5.71 4.63 -9.45
CA PHE A 51 6.73 5.40 -10.17
C PHE A 51 7.78 4.54 -10.85
N THR A 52 8.22 3.45 -10.23
CA THR A 52 9.20 2.54 -10.85
C THR A 52 8.64 1.92 -12.13
N ALA A 53 7.38 1.49 -12.13
CA ALA A 53 6.72 0.92 -13.29
C ALA A 53 6.67 1.92 -14.45
N GLN A 54 6.30 3.18 -14.18
CA GLN A 54 6.27 4.22 -15.20
C GLN A 54 7.67 4.51 -15.74
N ALA A 55 8.67 4.64 -14.86
CA ALA A 55 10.05 4.89 -15.27
C ALA A 55 10.60 3.76 -16.15
N LEU A 56 10.33 2.50 -15.83
CA LEU A 56 10.74 1.34 -16.62
C LEU A 56 10.14 1.38 -18.04
N VAL A 57 8.86 1.75 -18.16
CA VAL A 57 8.19 1.87 -19.46
C VAL A 57 8.76 3.06 -20.25
N GLU A 58 8.86 4.24 -19.63
CA GLU A 58 9.33 5.45 -20.31
C GLU A 58 10.82 5.38 -20.72
N SER A 59 11.65 4.65 -19.96
CA SER A 59 13.06 4.46 -20.30
C SER A 59 13.29 3.36 -21.35
N GLY A 60 12.25 2.62 -21.74
CA GLY A 60 12.33 1.49 -22.66
C GLY A 60 12.82 0.18 -22.03
N LEU A 61 13.27 0.20 -20.77
CA LEU A 61 13.79 -0.98 -20.06
C LEU A 61 12.72 -2.05 -19.89
N ALA A 62 11.45 -1.66 -19.81
CA ALA A 62 10.35 -2.62 -19.70
C ALA A 62 10.21 -3.57 -20.91
N HIS A 63 10.77 -3.21 -22.07
CA HIS A 63 10.74 -4.03 -23.28
C HIS A 63 11.95 -4.98 -23.40
N GLU A 64 12.95 -4.85 -22.53
CA GLU A 64 14.10 -5.75 -22.53
C GLU A 64 13.72 -7.08 -21.87
N ASP A 65 14.07 -8.19 -22.53
CA ASP A 65 13.69 -9.54 -22.09
C ASP A 65 14.13 -9.85 -20.66
N GLU A 66 15.26 -9.27 -20.21
CA GLU A 66 15.77 -9.46 -18.86
C GLU A 66 14.89 -8.85 -17.76
N PHE A 67 14.11 -7.81 -18.07
CA PHE A 67 13.26 -7.12 -17.09
C PHE A 67 11.78 -7.53 -17.18
N ARG A 68 11.38 -8.25 -18.24
CA ARG A 68 9.98 -8.63 -18.51
C ARG A 68 9.30 -9.32 -17.32
N GLU A 69 10.01 -10.24 -16.63
CA GLU A 69 9.44 -10.91 -15.45
C GLU A 69 9.16 -9.92 -14.30
N SER A 70 10.10 -9.01 -14.03
CA SER A 70 9.97 -8.01 -12.97
C SER A 70 8.81 -7.04 -13.23
N VAL A 71 8.64 -6.61 -14.49
CA VAL A 71 7.52 -5.75 -14.90
C VAL A 71 6.18 -6.44 -14.64
N PHE A 72 6.02 -7.71 -15.03
CA PHE A 72 4.77 -8.42 -14.77
C PHE A 72 4.54 -8.74 -13.29
N ARG A 73 5.61 -8.90 -12.49
CA ARG A 73 5.50 -9.00 -11.03
C ARG A 73 5.00 -7.68 -10.43
N ALA A 74 5.47 -6.53 -10.93
CA ALA A 74 4.98 -5.22 -10.52
C ALA A 74 3.49 -5.05 -10.87
N LEU A 75 3.07 -5.42 -12.08
CA LEU A 75 1.65 -5.38 -12.48
C LEU A 75 0.77 -6.24 -11.58
N ARG A 76 1.16 -7.50 -11.32
CA ARG A 76 0.43 -8.39 -10.40
C ARG A 76 0.35 -7.83 -8.99
N TRP A 77 1.40 -7.15 -8.53
CA TRP A 77 1.40 -6.51 -7.22
C TRP A 77 0.44 -5.31 -7.19
N LEU A 78 0.45 -4.45 -8.22
CA LEU A 78 -0.47 -3.31 -8.36
C LEU A 78 -1.93 -3.78 -8.38
N GLU A 79 -2.24 -4.88 -9.08
CA GLU A 79 -3.56 -5.50 -9.07
C GLU A 79 -4.00 -5.95 -7.65
N HIS A 80 -3.07 -6.54 -6.88
CA HIS A 80 -3.33 -6.95 -5.51
C HIS A 80 -3.50 -5.75 -4.56
N ALA A 81 -2.81 -4.65 -4.83
CA ALA A 81 -2.85 -3.43 -4.03
C ALA A 81 -4.15 -2.65 -4.21
N GLN A 82 -4.88 -2.84 -5.32
CA GLN A 82 -6.15 -2.16 -5.56
C GLN A 82 -7.18 -2.49 -4.48
N ILE A 83 -7.79 -1.46 -3.91
CA ILE A 83 -8.81 -1.60 -2.88
C ILE A 83 -10.13 -2.04 -3.55
N ARG A 84 -10.59 -3.26 -3.25
CA ARG A 84 -11.78 -3.83 -3.90
C ARG A 84 -13.11 -3.42 -3.28
N ASP A 85 -13.10 -2.97 -2.02
CA ASP A 85 -14.30 -2.67 -1.24
C ASP A 85 -14.12 -1.42 -0.38
N ASN A 86 -15.22 -0.70 -0.15
CA ASN A 86 -15.24 0.40 0.83
C ASN A 86 -15.20 -0.17 2.27
N PRO A 87 -14.58 0.52 3.24
CA PRO A 87 -14.67 0.15 4.64
C PRO A 87 -16.13 0.09 5.11
N LYS A 88 -16.46 -0.88 5.97
CA LYS A 88 -17.84 -1.12 6.47
C LYS A 88 -18.57 0.15 6.95
N HIS A 89 -17.86 1.05 7.60
CA HIS A 89 -18.41 2.26 8.22
C HIS A 89 -17.96 3.54 7.51
N PHE A 90 -17.61 3.49 6.22
CA PHE A 90 -16.95 4.63 5.56
C PHE A 90 -17.79 5.93 5.64
N THR A 91 -19.10 5.85 5.42
CA THR A 91 -20.00 7.00 5.50
C THR A 91 -20.12 7.56 6.92
N THR A 92 -20.28 6.70 7.93
CA THR A 92 -20.50 7.13 9.32
C THR A 92 -19.21 7.47 10.07
N ALA A 93 -18.05 7.06 9.53
CA ALA A 93 -16.73 7.33 10.08
C ALA A 93 -15.96 8.41 9.28
N TYR A 94 -16.66 9.22 8.49
CA TYR A 94 -16.10 10.35 7.73
C TYR A 94 -14.94 9.95 6.80
N ARG A 95 -15.03 8.76 6.18
CA ARG A 95 -14.04 8.26 5.23
C ARG A 95 -14.48 8.57 3.81
N HIS A 96 -13.52 8.95 2.97
CA HIS A 96 -13.73 9.00 1.52
C HIS A 96 -13.96 7.57 0.97
N PRO A 97 -14.80 7.38 -0.07
CA PRO A 97 -14.92 6.09 -0.76
C PRO A 97 -13.56 5.64 -1.32
N THR A 98 -13.25 4.34 -1.20
CA THR A 98 -11.95 3.79 -1.59
C THR A 98 -12.04 2.62 -2.56
N LYS A 99 -13.24 2.11 -2.87
CA LYS A 99 -13.41 1.04 -3.86
C LYS A 99 -12.89 1.47 -5.23
N GLY A 100 -11.99 0.68 -5.81
CA GLY A 100 -11.32 0.94 -7.08
C GLY A 100 -10.04 1.78 -6.95
N ALA A 101 -9.76 2.33 -5.77
CA ALA A 101 -8.63 3.21 -5.55
C ALA A 101 -7.35 2.45 -5.15
N TRP A 102 -6.23 3.17 -5.10
CA TRP A 102 -4.96 2.68 -4.59
C TRP A 102 -4.45 3.49 -3.39
N PRO A 103 -3.93 2.83 -2.33
CA PRO A 103 -3.38 3.49 -1.14
C PRO A 103 -1.90 3.83 -1.33
N PHE A 104 -1.36 4.79 -0.57
CA PHE A 104 0.08 5.10 -0.61
C PHE A 104 1.00 3.88 -0.36
N SER A 105 0.56 2.99 0.52
CA SER A 105 1.38 1.87 1.01
C SER A 105 0.84 0.52 0.55
N THR A 106 -0.11 -0.05 1.29
CA THR A 106 -0.67 -1.38 1.04
C THR A 106 -2.18 -1.37 1.16
N ARG A 107 -2.84 -2.33 0.49
CA ARG A 107 -4.30 -2.52 0.58
C ARG A 107 -4.82 -2.62 2.02
N THR A 108 -4.04 -3.22 2.93
CA THR A 108 -4.37 -3.35 4.35
C THR A 108 -4.46 -2.00 5.07
N GLN A 109 -3.62 -1.02 4.69
CA GLN A 109 -3.71 0.34 5.23
C GLN A 109 -5.04 0.98 4.78
N GLY A 110 -5.42 0.78 3.51
CA GLY A 110 -6.78 0.96 3.03
C GLY A 110 -7.32 2.40 3.04
N TYR A 111 -6.46 3.41 3.19
CA TYR A 111 -6.77 4.81 2.91
C TYR A 111 -6.30 5.15 1.51
N THR A 112 -7.24 5.63 0.69
CA THR A 112 -6.90 6.20 -0.61
C THR A 112 -6.21 7.56 -0.44
N VAL A 113 -5.37 7.88 -1.41
CA VAL A 113 -4.83 9.21 -1.66
C VAL A 113 -4.98 9.46 -3.16
N SER A 114 -5.35 10.69 -3.55
CA SER A 114 -5.74 10.99 -4.93
C SER A 114 -4.59 10.79 -5.92
N ASP A 115 -3.39 11.25 -5.57
CA ASP A 115 -2.18 11.05 -6.35
C ASP A 115 -1.81 9.55 -6.46
N CYS A 116 -1.82 8.81 -5.35
CA CYS A 116 -1.53 7.38 -5.33
C CYS A 116 -2.48 6.58 -6.20
N THR A 117 -3.77 6.98 -6.23
CA THR A 117 -4.74 6.39 -7.14
C THR A 117 -4.42 6.71 -8.59
N GLY A 118 -4.05 7.96 -8.88
CA GLY A 118 -3.61 8.36 -10.22
C GLY A 118 -2.37 7.60 -10.68
N GLU A 119 -1.32 7.54 -9.88
CA GLU A 119 -0.06 6.87 -10.22
C GLU A 119 -0.21 5.35 -10.31
N GLY A 120 -1.01 4.75 -9.41
CA GLY A 120 -1.33 3.32 -9.46
C GLY A 120 -2.10 2.96 -10.73
N LEU A 121 -3.10 3.76 -11.10
CA LEU A 121 -3.86 3.56 -12.33
C LEU A 121 -2.98 3.76 -13.57
N LYS A 122 -2.18 4.83 -13.62
CA LYS A 122 -1.31 5.14 -14.76
C LYS A 122 -0.27 4.03 -14.97
N ALA A 123 0.34 3.54 -13.89
CA ALA A 123 1.31 2.44 -13.95
C ALA A 123 0.70 1.15 -14.50
N VAL A 124 -0.52 0.79 -14.08
CA VAL A 124 -1.24 -0.37 -14.63
C VAL A 124 -1.47 -0.22 -16.12
N ILE A 125 -2.04 0.92 -16.55
CA ILE A 125 -2.30 1.20 -17.98
C ILE A 125 -1.01 1.17 -18.78
N TYR A 126 0.06 1.80 -18.29
CA TYR A 126 1.35 1.83 -18.98
C TYR A 126 1.90 0.44 -19.27
N ILE A 127 1.86 -0.47 -18.29
CA ILE A 127 2.38 -1.83 -18.50
C ILE A 127 1.48 -2.59 -19.48
N GLN A 128 0.16 -2.52 -19.30
CA GLN A 128 -0.79 -3.28 -20.12
C GLN A 128 -0.86 -2.81 -21.57
N ASP A 129 -0.72 -1.51 -21.83
CA ASP A 129 -0.84 -0.95 -23.19
C ASP A 129 0.49 -0.96 -23.96
N HIS A 130 1.63 -0.95 -23.26
CA HIS A 130 2.94 -0.82 -23.91
C HIS A 130 3.79 -2.10 -23.85
N VAL A 131 3.58 -3.00 -22.88
CA VAL A 131 4.49 -4.13 -22.62
C VAL A 131 3.84 -5.50 -22.76
N GLU A 132 2.57 -5.61 -22.36
CA GLU A 132 1.74 -6.83 -22.50
C GLU A 132 1.35 -7.07 -23.97
#